data_AF-A0AAR5P213-F1
#
_entry.id   AF-A0AAR5P213-F1
#
_cell.length_a   1.000
_cell.length_b   1.000
_cell.length_c   1.000
_cell.angle_alpha   90.00
_cell.angle_beta   90.00
_cell.angle_gamma   90.00
#
_symmetry.space_group_name_H-M   'P 1'
#
loop_
_entity.id
_entity.type
_entity.pdbx_description
1 polymer ?
#
loop_
_entity_poly.entity_id
_entity_poly.type
_entity_poly.pdbx_seq_one_letter_code
_entity_poly.pdbx_strand_id
1 'polypeptide(L)'
;MVNLTTEDAPQKEEEPFGLGCALDYFAEFEEVFEMIDNLKNLIQAKGSVQEKAYEKFSFILTQYVEQPHLLDSQLDSILQKFIQILRNNEEPIQLKHVAFSYMAVVVNVRGYKDIVKHLPHEVADFEPVLCLLESQDPRDTNTWTTRYILLLWLSIIIMIPFHLSRFDGFDETESNKKSVMDRVLNIIKTYAVVPDKCRDAAAFLSYKFINRNDVKEKHLSAFFDWVVEQSLASNSDVFVKYGTLACIAVIIKHGKREDILPHASKLLSWIINSEFKESSGTSVQKLVYKIIQRI
;
A
#
# COMPACT_ATOMS: atom_id res chain seq x y z
N MET A 1 69.23 1.97 19.76
CA MET A 1 68.87 3.24 19.10
C MET A 1 68.66 2.92 17.63
N VAL A 2 67.49 2.91 17.02
CA VAL A 2 66.15 3.45 17.30
C VAL A 2 65.19 2.48 16.60
N ASN A 3 64.26 1.84 17.31
CA ASN A 3 63.13 1.16 16.67
C ASN A 3 61.93 2.08 16.80
N LEU A 4 61.49 2.60 15.64
CA LEU A 4 60.30 3.43 15.50
C LEU A 4 59.06 2.56 15.69
N THR A 5 58.24 3.00 16.63
CA THR A 5 56.86 2.63 16.88
C THR A 5 56.01 2.77 15.62
N THR A 6 55.35 1.69 15.19
CA THR A 6 54.18 1.77 14.32
C THR A 6 52.94 1.64 15.20
N GLU A 7 52.21 2.74 15.26
CA GLU A 7 50.97 2.97 15.99
C GLU A 7 49.82 2.10 15.46
N ASP A 8 48.95 1.70 16.39
CA ASP A 8 47.67 1.03 16.19
C ASP A 8 46.78 1.80 15.20
N ALA A 9 46.44 1.18 14.08
CA ALA A 9 45.38 1.64 13.18
C ALA A 9 44.05 0.99 13.62
N PRO A 10 42.97 1.78 13.80
CA PRO A 10 41.68 1.27 14.24
C PRO A 10 41.06 0.36 13.17
N GLN A 11 40.65 -0.85 13.60
CA GLN A 11 39.84 -1.77 12.82
C GLN A 11 38.56 -1.06 12.40
N LYS A 12 38.41 -0.81 11.09
CA LYS A 12 37.13 -0.43 10.51
C LYS A 12 36.18 -1.61 10.69
N GLU A 13 35.09 -1.38 11.41
CA GLU A 13 33.92 -2.25 11.39
C GLU A 13 33.45 -2.34 9.93
N GLU A 14 33.71 -3.49 9.31
CA GLU A 14 33.18 -3.83 8.00
C GLU A 14 31.66 -3.95 8.13
N GLU A 15 30.93 -3.10 7.41
CA GLU A 15 29.50 -3.26 7.16
C GLU A 15 29.24 -4.71 6.72
N PRO A 16 28.20 -5.40 7.22
CA PRO A 16 27.96 -6.78 6.85
C PRO A 16 27.63 -6.84 5.36
N PHE A 17 28.63 -7.26 4.59
CA PHE A 17 28.48 -7.81 3.24
C PHE A 17 27.27 -8.75 3.28
N GLY A 18 26.28 -8.47 2.44
CA GLY A 18 25.14 -9.38 2.24
C GLY A 18 25.69 -10.78 2.08
N LEU A 19 25.24 -11.70 2.94
CA LEU A 19 25.61 -13.11 2.89
C LEU A 19 25.35 -13.63 1.48
N GLY A 20 26.40 -13.68 0.66
CA GLY A 20 26.41 -14.33 -0.66
C GLY A 20 26.34 -15.85 -0.57
N CYS A 21 25.85 -16.39 0.55
CA CYS A 21 25.43 -17.76 0.69
C CYS A 21 23.98 -17.82 0.23
N ALA A 22 23.72 -18.50 -0.89
CA ALA A 22 22.35 -18.83 -1.26
C ALA A 22 21.71 -19.56 -0.09
N LEU A 23 20.66 -18.96 0.48
CA LEU A 23 19.89 -19.59 1.55
C LEU A 23 19.04 -20.67 0.89
N ASP A 24 19.05 -21.89 1.45
CA ASP A 24 18.33 -23.01 0.83
C ASP A 24 16.83 -22.99 1.17
N TYR A 25 16.48 -22.48 2.36
CA TYR A 25 15.11 -22.39 2.86
C TYR A 25 14.99 -21.28 3.92
N PHE A 26 13.75 -20.89 4.24
CA PHE A 26 13.47 -19.94 5.32
C PHE A 26 13.68 -20.64 6.68
N ALA A 27 14.85 -20.45 7.30
CA ALA A 27 15.26 -21.19 8.49
C ALA A 27 14.63 -20.65 9.78
N GLU A 28 14.47 -19.32 9.90
CA GLU A 28 13.98 -18.65 11.10
C GLU A 28 12.44 -18.57 11.18
N PHE A 29 11.72 -19.44 10.47
CA PHE A 29 10.25 -19.39 10.41
C PHE A 29 9.58 -19.59 11.78
N GLU A 30 10.12 -20.50 12.61
CA GLU A 30 9.61 -20.75 13.96
C GLU A 30 9.77 -19.50 14.85
N GLU A 31 10.96 -18.89 14.81
CA GLU A 31 11.23 -17.65 15.54
C GLU A 31 10.32 -16.51 15.09
N VAL A 32 10.12 -16.35 13.78
CA VAL A 32 9.19 -15.36 13.22
C VAL A 32 7.75 -15.62 13.69
N PHE A 33 7.32 -16.87 13.78
CA PHE A 33 5.99 -17.21 14.30
C PHE A 33 5.85 -16.85 15.77
N GLU A 34 6.84 -17.19 16.60
CA GLU A 34 6.86 -16.84 18.02
C GLU A 34 6.82 -15.33 18.22
N MET A 35 7.56 -14.57 17.41
CA MET A 35 7.55 -13.10 17.45
C MET A 35 6.17 -12.53 17.15
N ILE A 36 5.45 -13.10 16.18
CA ILE A 36 4.08 -12.68 15.82
C ILE A 36 3.09 -13.04 16.94
N ASP A 37 3.20 -14.25 17.50
CA ASP A 37 2.33 -14.69 18.59
C ASP A 37 2.54 -13.85 19.87
N ASN A 38 3.77 -13.35 20.08
CA ASN A 38 4.12 -12.52 21.22
C ASN A 38 3.72 -11.04 21.08
N LEU A 39 3.14 -10.61 19.95
CA LEU A 39 2.73 -9.21 19.74
C LEU A 39 1.77 -8.68 20.83
N LYS A 40 0.89 -9.55 21.35
CA LYS A 40 -0.05 -9.20 22.43
C LYS A 40 0.64 -8.84 23.74
N ASN A 41 1.78 -9.45 24.03
CA ASN A 41 2.55 -9.13 25.23
C ASN A 41 3.43 -7.89 24.99
N LEU A 42 3.91 -7.70 23.76
CA LEU A 42 4.77 -6.57 23.39
C LEU A 42 4.07 -5.23 23.60
N ILE A 43 2.76 -5.11 23.36
CA ILE A 43 2.04 -3.85 23.58
C ILE A 43 2.06 -3.37 25.04
N GLN A 44 2.25 -4.27 26.01
CA GLN A 44 2.34 -3.93 27.43
C GLN A 44 3.77 -3.63 27.88
N ALA A 45 4.76 -3.98 27.04
CA ALA A 45 6.17 -3.76 27.35
C ALA A 45 6.58 -2.29 27.17
N LYS A 46 7.76 -1.94 27.69
CA LYS A 46 8.37 -0.62 27.49
C LYS A 46 8.68 -0.40 26.00
N GLY A 47 8.60 0.84 25.52
CA GLY A 47 8.87 1.19 24.12
C GLY A 47 10.19 0.66 23.57
N SER A 48 11.27 0.69 24.37
CA SER A 48 12.58 0.16 23.96
C SER A 48 12.59 -1.35 23.71
N VAL A 49 11.69 -2.12 24.33
CA VAL A 49 11.53 -3.56 24.07
C VAL A 49 10.77 -3.79 22.77
N GLN A 50 9.74 -2.98 22.51
CA GLN A 50 8.96 -3.02 21.27
C GLN A 50 9.84 -2.70 20.06
N GLU A 51 10.65 -1.63 20.15
CA GLU A 51 11.58 -1.22 19.10
C GLU A 51 12.60 -2.33 18.81
N LYS A 52 13.25 -2.90 19.82
CA LYS A 52 14.20 -4.01 19.65
C LYS A 52 13.56 -5.25 19.03
N ALA A 53 12.33 -5.59 19.43
CA ALA A 53 11.61 -6.72 18.85
C ALA A 53 11.27 -6.47 17.37
N TYR A 54 10.87 -5.25 17.02
CA TYR A 54 10.59 -4.85 15.65
C TYR A 54 11.86 -4.85 14.79
N GLU A 55 12.96 -4.28 15.28
CA GLU A 55 14.26 -4.27 14.60
C GLU A 55 14.76 -5.69 14.34
N LYS A 56 14.67 -6.58 15.33
CA LYS A 56 15.02 -7.99 15.16
C LYS A 56 14.18 -8.67 14.09
N PHE A 57 12.86 -8.48 14.13
CA PHE A 57 11.94 -9.04 13.14
C PHE A 57 12.25 -8.54 11.73
N SER A 58 12.48 -7.23 11.61
CA SER A 58 12.85 -6.58 10.36
C SER A 58 14.20 -7.09 9.85
N PHE A 59 15.19 -7.25 10.73
CA PHE A 59 16.50 -7.75 10.38
C PHE A 59 16.45 -9.16 9.79
N ILE A 60 15.74 -10.09 10.46
CA ILE A 60 15.57 -11.48 10.00
C ILE A 60 14.96 -11.50 8.61
N LEU A 61 13.81 -10.84 8.42
CA LEU A 61 13.12 -10.86 7.12
C LEU A 61 13.93 -10.16 6.02
N THR A 62 14.67 -9.10 6.35
CA THR A 62 15.46 -8.35 5.37
C THR A 62 16.61 -9.18 4.79
N GLN A 63 17.08 -10.23 5.48
CA GLN A 63 18.07 -11.17 4.91
C GLN A 63 17.55 -11.89 3.65
N TYR A 64 16.23 -11.98 3.50
CA TYR A 64 15.58 -12.66 2.39
C TYR A 64 15.23 -11.74 1.21
N VAL A 65 15.65 -10.46 1.23
CA VAL A 65 15.33 -9.50 0.15
C VAL A 65 15.89 -9.93 -1.22
N GLU A 66 17.08 -10.54 -1.25
CA GLU A 66 17.70 -11.04 -2.49
C GLU A 66 17.05 -12.34 -2.99
N GLN A 67 16.46 -13.13 -2.09
CA GLN A 67 15.81 -14.42 -2.40
C GLN A 67 14.40 -14.52 -1.75
N PRO A 68 13.47 -13.62 -2.11
CA PRO A 68 12.21 -13.49 -1.37
C PRO A 68 11.25 -14.67 -1.57
N HIS A 69 11.47 -15.47 -2.62
CA HIS A 69 10.71 -16.68 -2.90
C HIS A 69 10.87 -17.76 -1.80
N LEU A 70 11.93 -17.70 -0.99
CA LEU A 70 12.13 -18.64 0.14
C LEU A 70 11.03 -18.49 1.20
N LEU A 71 10.41 -17.31 1.31
CA LEU A 71 9.31 -17.06 2.23
C LEU A 71 8.00 -17.73 1.79
N ASP A 72 7.86 -18.10 0.51
CA ASP A 72 6.58 -18.52 -0.08
C ASP A 72 6.00 -19.78 0.59
N SER A 73 6.86 -20.65 1.11
CA SER A 73 6.44 -21.88 1.81
C SER A 73 5.68 -21.61 3.12
N GLN A 74 5.98 -20.50 3.81
CA GLN A 74 5.39 -20.14 5.10
C GLN A 74 4.55 -18.87 5.03
N LEU A 75 4.48 -18.23 3.87
CA LEU A 75 3.85 -16.92 3.71
C LEU A 75 2.37 -16.93 4.11
N ASP A 76 1.63 -17.96 3.69
CA ASP A 76 0.22 -18.13 4.07
C ASP A 76 0.05 -18.21 5.58
N SER A 77 0.88 -19.01 6.26
CA SER A 77 0.85 -19.18 7.71
C SER A 77 1.16 -17.88 8.46
N ILE A 78 2.17 -17.13 8.00
CA ILE A 78 2.53 -15.81 8.55
C ILE A 78 1.34 -14.85 8.44
N LEU A 79 0.77 -14.73 7.24
CA LEU A 79 -0.32 -13.80 6.97
C LEU A 79 -1.57 -14.19 7.76
N GLN A 80 -1.90 -15.48 7.86
CA GLN A 80 -3.04 -15.95 8.66
C GLN A 80 -2.94 -15.51 10.12
N LYS A 81 -1.75 -15.58 10.75
CA LYS A 81 -1.55 -15.10 12.12
C LYS A 81 -1.85 -13.61 12.27
N PHE A 82 -1.38 -12.78 11.33
CA PHE A 82 -1.72 -11.35 11.32
C PHE A 82 -3.22 -11.12 11.13
N ILE A 83 -3.85 -11.79 10.16
CA ILE A 83 -5.27 -11.64 9.86
C ILE A 83 -6.14 -12.02 11.06
N GLN A 84 -5.78 -13.05 11.83
CA GLN A 84 -6.49 -13.43 13.06
C GLN A 84 -6.48 -12.30 14.10
N ILE A 85 -5.35 -11.60 14.27
CA ILE A 85 -5.25 -10.43 15.15
C ILE A 85 -6.12 -9.29 14.62
N LEU A 86 -6.07 -9.03 13.31
CA LEU A 86 -6.77 -7.90 12.69
C LEU A 86 -8.29 -8.05 12.67
N ARG A 87 -8.78 -9.28 12.45
CA ARG A 87 -10.22 -9.63 12.47
C ARG A 87 -10.82 -9.63 13.88
N ASN A 88 -10.01 -9.79 14.92
CA ASN A 88 -10.52 -9.76 16.28
C ASN A 88 -10.92 -8.32 16.67
N ASN A 89 -12.21 -8.10 16.94
CA ASN A 89 -12.75 -6.79 17.32
C ASN A 89 -12.52 -6.45 18.79
N GLU A 90 -12.21 -7.43 19.62
CA GLU A 90 -11.91 -7.24 21.04
C GLU A 90 -10.49 -6.72 21.27
N GLU A 91 -9.60 -6.89 20.29
CA GLU A 91 -8.22 -6.46 20.41
C GLU A 91 -8.07 -4.94 20.32
N PRO A 92 -7.16 -4.35 21.12
CA PRO A 92 -6.95 -2.92 21.11
C PRO A 92 -6.41 -2.44 19.76
N ILE A 93 -6.80 -1.24 19.35
CA ILE A 93 -6.35 -0.62 18.10
C ILE A 93 -4.81 -0.54 17.98
N GLN A 94 -4.14 -0.33 19.11
CA GLN A 94 -2.68 -0.30 19.20
C GLN A 94 -2.05 -1.63 18.74
N LEU A 95 -2.63 -2.77 19.12
CA LEU A 95 -2.16 -4.07 18.66
C LEU A 95 -2.33 -4.22 17.15
N LYS A 96 -3.46 -3.74 16.60
CA LYS A 96 -3.68 -3.75 15.15
C LYS A 96 -2.63 -2.91 14.42
N HIS A 97 -2.31 -1.71 14.92
CA HIS A 97 -1.24 -0.88 14.35
C HIS A 97 0.13 -1.57 14.35
N VAL A 98 0.47 -2.26 15.44
CA VAL A 98 1.72 -3.05 15.52
C VAL A 98 1.67 -4.23 14.54
N ALA A 99 0.56 -4.98 14.48
CA ALA A 99 0.42 -6.05 13.50
C ALA A 99 0.58 -5.54 12.05
N PHE A 100 0.01 -4.38 11.72
CA PHE A 100 0.19 -3.75 10.41
C PHE A 100 1.63 -3.31 10.13
N SER A 101 2.37 -2.81 11.13
CA SER A 101 3.77 -2.44 10.92
C SER A 101 4.65 -3.66 10.64
N TYR A 102 4.46 -4.77 11.36
CA TYR A 102 5.15 -6.04 11.10
C TYR A 102 4.77 -6.62 9.73
N MET A 103 3.48 -6.61 9.39
CA MET A 103 3.00 -7.05 8.08
C MET A 103 3.58 -6.21 6.93
N ALA A 104 3.82 -4.91 7.15
CA ALA A 104 4.47 -4.05 6.17
C ALA A 104 5.92 -4.45 5.89
N VAL A 105 6.66 -5.00 6.87
CA VAL A 105 7.99 -5.58 6.64
C VAL A 105 7.90 -6.77 5.68
N VAL A 106 6.97 -7.70 5.92
CA VAL A 106 6.73 -8.86 5.04
C VAL A 106 6.40 -8.40 3.62
N VAL A 107 5.56 -7.36 3.48
CA VAL A 107 5.24 -6.76 2.18
C VAL A 107 6.45 -6.12 1.50
N ASN A 108 7.34 -5.47 2.25
CA ASN A 108 8.55 -4.85 1.69
C ASN A 108 9.54 -5.89 1.17
N VAL A 109 9.69 -7.02 1.88
CA VAL A 109 10.61 -8.10 1.48
C VAL A 109 10.04 -8.88 0.29
N ARG A 110 8.80 -9.36 0.40
CA ARG A 110 8.23 -10.24 -0.63
C ARG A 110 7.69 -9.50 -1.86
N GLY A 111 7.19 -8.28 -1.64
CA GLY A 111 6.50 -7.47 -2.65
C GLY A 111 4.98 -7.58 -2.58
N TYR A 112 4.31 -6.43 -2.63
CA TYR A 112 2.86 -6.33 -2.43
C TYR A 112 2.04 -7.18 -3.40
N LYS A 113 2.49 -7.37 -4.65
CA LYS A 113 1.74 -8.11 -5.68
C LYS A 113 1.57 -9.59 -5.36
N ASP A 114 2.52 -10.17 -4.63
CA ASP A 114 2.44 -11.55 -4.21
C ASP A 114 1.63 -11.63 -2.92
N ILE A 115 1.90 -10.77 -1.93
CA ILE A 115 1.14 -10.73 -0.67
C ILE A 115 -0.36 -10.59 -0.89
N VAL A 116 -0.80 -9.71 -1.78
CA VAL A 116 -2.23 -9.50 -2.03
C VAL A 116 -2.96 -10.74 -2.56
N LYS A 117 -2.25 -11.74 -3.11
CA LYS A 117 -2.85 -13.02 -3.55
C LYS A 117 -3.23 -13.92 -2.37
N HIS A 118 -2.57 -13.73 -1.24
CA HIS A 118 -2.75 -14.50 -0.01
C HIS A 118 -3.68 -13.81 1.00
N LEU A 119 -4.03 -12.54 0.76
CA LEU A 119 -4.99 -11.83 1.60
C LEU A 119 -6.40 -12.38 1.42
N PRO A 120 -7.20 -12.46 2.50
CA PRO A 120 -8.57 -12.89 2.40
C PRO A 120 -9.40 -11.86 1.61
N HIS A 121 -10.37 -12.37 0.86
CA HIS A 121 -11.20 -11.60 -0.07
C HIS A 121 -12.68 -11.86 0.22
N GLU A 122 -13.03 -11.89 1.50
CA GLU A 122 -14.37 -12.21 1.97
C GLU A 122 -15.23 -10.95 2.10
N VAL A 123 -16.53 -11.09 1.86
CA VAL A 123 -17.53 -10.01 2.03
C VAL A 123 -17.53 -9.49 3.46
N ALA A 124 -17.29 -10.36 4.45
CA ALA A 124 -17.24 -10.02 5.86
C ALA A 124 -16.11 -9.05 6.22
N ASP A 125 -15.01 -9.02 5.45
CA ASP A 125 -13.88 -8.12 5.70
C ASP A 125 -14.12 -6.71 5.14
N PHE A 126 -15.08 -6.53 4.22
CA PHE A 126 -15.26 -5.28 3.49
C PHE A 126 -15.53 -4.09 4.41
N GLU A 127 -16.62 -4.15 5.19
CA GLU A 127 -17.05 -3.03 6.04
C GLU A 127 -16.04 -2.75 7.17
N PRO A 128 -15.50 -3.76 7.89
CA PRO A 128 -14.46 -3.53 8.90
C PRO A 128 -13.20 -2.86 8.35
N VAL A 129 -12.71 -3.31 7.18
CA VAL A 129 -11.51 -2.72 6.54
C VAL A 129 -11.78 -1.29 6.09
N LEU A 130 -12.95 -1.03 5.48
CA LEU A 130 -13.31 0.31 5.03
C LEU A 130 -13.48 1.28 6.20
N CYS A 131 -14.24 0.91 7.23
CA CYS A 131 -14.43 1.72 8.44
C CYS A 131 -13.12 2.02 9.15
N LEU A 132 -12.25 1.03 9.29
CA LEU A 132 -10.94 1.23 9.93
C LEU A 132 -10.06 2.18 9.12
N LEU A 133 -10.11 2.13 7.79
CA LEU A 133 -9.36 3.02 6.91
C LEU A 133 -9.92 4.45 6.92
N GLU A 134 -11.23 4.61 7.02
CA GLU A 134 -11.92 5.90 7.19
C GLU A 134 -11.61 6.56 8.55
N SER A 135 -11.36 5.76 9.59
CA SER A 135 -11.01 6.28 10.92
C SER A 135 -9.56 6.72 11.06
N GLN A 136 -8.70 6.45 10.06
CA GLN A 136 -7.28 6.85 10.12
C GLN A 136 -7.10 8.32 9.74
N ASP A 137 -6.17 9.01 10.40
CA ASP A 137 -5.70 10.32 9.96
C ASP A 137 -4.71 10.12 8.80
N PRO A 138 -4.92 10.67 7.59
CA PRO A 138 -3.97 10.57 6.48
C PRO A 138 -2.61 11.26 6.72
N ARG A 139 -2.52 12.14 7.73
CA ARG A 139 -1.31 12.93 8.03
C ARG A 139 -0.45 12.31 9.12
N ASP A 140 -0.94 11.30 9.84
CA ASP A 140 -0.18 10.65 10.91
C ASP A 140 1.04 9.91 10.33
N THR A 141 2.23 10.24 10.79
CA THR A 141 3.46 9.60 10.33
C THR A 141 3.74 8.28 11.04
N ASN A 142 3.08 7.99 12.16
CA ASN A 142 3.36 6.81 12.97
C ASN A 142 2.60 5.57 12.48
N THR A 143 1.38 5.75 11.95
CA THR A 143 0.49 4.65 11.55
C THR A 143 0.35 4.49 10.04
N TRP A 144 1.23 5.07 9.23
CA TRP A 144 1.15 4.99 7.76
C TRP A 144 1.12 3.53 7.24
N THR A 145 1.78 2.61 7.93
CA THR A 145 1.77 1.16 7.60
C THR A 145 0.37 0.57 7.72
N THR A 146 -0.44 1.03 8.68
CA THR A 146 -1.85 0.64 8.82
C THR A 146 -2.63 1.01 7.57
N ARG A 147 -2.54 2.28 7.16
CA ARG A 147 -3.22 2.80 5.97
C ARG A 147 -2.76 2.06 4.71
N TYR A 148 -1.45 1.84 4.59
CA TYR A 148 -0.86 1.14 3.45
C TYR A 148 -1.38 -0.30 3.30
N ILE A 149 -1.37 -1.10 4.38
CA ILE A 149 -1.85 -2.48 4.33
C ILE A 149 -3.37 -2.53 4.10
N LEU A 150 -4.14 -1.65 4.75
CA LEU A 150 -5.59 -1.57 4.54
C LEU A 150 -5.96 -1.23 3.09
N LEU A 151 -5.24 -0.31 2.45
CA LEU A 151 -5.44 0.01 1.02
C LEU A 151 -5.16 -1.20 0.12
N LEU A 152 -4.10 -1.95 0.41
CA LEU A 152 -3.78 -3.19 -0.32
C LEU A 152 -4.85 -4.26 -0.12
N TRP A 153 -5.32 -4.43 1.12
CA TRP A 153 -6.34 -5.40 1.46
C TRP A 153 -7.68 -5.05 0.80
N LEU A 154 -8.11 -3.79 0.93
CA LEU A 154 -9.32 -3.28 0.27
C LEU A 154 -9.23 -3.48 -1.25
N SER A 155 -8.05 -3.29 -1.86
CA SER A 155 -7.85 -3.52 -3.31
C SER A 155 -8.17 -4.95 -3.75
N ILE A 156 -8.14 -5.93 -2.86
CA ILE A 156 -8.50 -7.31 -3.18
C ILE A 156 -9.96 -7.56 -2.83
N ILE A 157 -10.43 -7.09 -1.67
CA ILE A 157 -11.83 -7.29 -1.26
C ILE A 157 -12.77 -6.67 -2.30
N ILE A 158 -12.46 -5.50 -2.87
CA ILE A 158 -13.31 -4.88 -3.90
C ILE A 158 -13.39 -5.68 -5.22
N MET A 159 -12.62 -6.75 -5.40
CA MET A 159 -12.71 -7.62 -6.59
C MET A 159 -13.82 -8.67 -6.49
N ILE A 160 -14.57 -8.72 -5.37
CA ILE A 160 -15.72 -9.60 -5.22
C ILE A 160 -16.73 -9.46 -6.38
N PRO A 161 -17.33 -10.58 -6.85
CA PRO A 161 -18.15 -10.61 -8.07
C PRO A 161 -19.60 -10.15 -7.83
N PHE A 162 -19.81 -9.16 -6.98
CA PHE A 162 -21.13 -8.62 -6.66
C PHE A 162 -21.13 -7.10 -6.77
N HIS A 163 -22.29 -6.52 -7.08
CA HIS A 163 -22.45 -5.07 -7.11
C HIS A 163 -22.18 -4.46 -5.73
N LEU A 164 -21.37 -3.39 -5.68
CA LEU A 164 -21.03 -2.73 -4.42
C LEU A 164 -22.24 -2.05 -3.76
N SER A 165 -23.28 -1.76 -4.52
CA SER A 165 -24.55 -1.26 -3.98
C SER A 165 -25.26 -2.27 -3.06
N ARG A 166 -24.85 -3.54 -3.04
CA ARG A 166 -25.38 -4.52 -2.07
C ARG A 166 -24.89 -4.28 -0.64
N PHE A 167 -23.83 -3.47 -0.47
CA PHE A 167 -23.32 -3.06 0.83
C PHE A 167 -24.00 -1.79 1.35
N ASP A 168 -24.67 -1.04 0.47
CA ASP A 168 -25.56 0.04 0.86
C ASP A 168 -26.81 -0.59 1.49
N GLY A 169 -26.82 -0.69 2.83
CA GLY A 169 -27.96 -1.24 3.56
C GLY A 169 -29.28 -0.54 3.19
N PHE A 170 -30.40 -1.22 3.39
CA PHE A 170 -31.75 -0.76 2.97
C PHE A 170 -32.34 0.37 3.82
N ASP A 171 -31.58 1.02 4.69
CA ASP A 171 -32.11 2.04 5.59
C ASP A 171 -32.40 3.35 4.84
N GLU A 172 -33.63 3.49 4.36
CA GLU A 172 -34.20 4.69 3.73
C GLU A 172 -34.30 5.90 4.69
N THR A 173 -34.02 5.71 5.98
CA THR A 173 -34.17 6.75 7.01
C THR A 173 -33.02 7.75 7.09
N GLU A 174 -31.88 7.48 6.45
CA GLU A 174 -30.74 8.40 6.38
C GLU A 174 -30.50 8.89 4.95
N SER A 175 -31.28 9.90 4.53
CA SER A 175 -31.14 10.55 3.21
C SER A 175 -29.76 11.18 2.93
N ASN A 176 -28.83 11.15 3.89
CA ASN A 176 -27.47 11.70 3.82
C ASN A 176 -26.36 10.63 3.89
N LYS A 177 -26.69 9.33 3.95
CA LYS A 177 -25.66 8.29 4.01
C LYS A 177 -24.95 8.17 2.67
N LYS A 178 -23.62 8.36 2.68
CA LYS A 178 -22.78 8.18 1.48
C LYS A 178 -22.84 6.72 1.04
N SER A 179 -22.96 6.50 -0.27
CA SER A 179 -22.85 5.15 -0.81
C SER A 179 -21.46 4.56 -0.53
N VAL A 180 -21.37 3.25 -0.46
CA VAL A 180 -20.11 2.51 -0.33
C VAL A 180 -19.17 2.82 -1.49
N MET A 181 -19.71 3.03 -2.70
CA MET A 181 -18.91 3.49 -3.84
C MET A 181 -18.29 4.87 -3.57
N ASP A 182 -19.07 5.81 -3.05
CA ASP A 182 -18.57 7.16 -2.72
C ASP A 182 -17.56 7.13 -1.57
N ARG A 183 -17.78 6.26 -0.57
CA ARG A 183 -16.84 6.03 0.54
C ARG A 183 -15.49 5.55 0.03
N VAL A 184 -15.46 4.49 -0.77
CA VAL A 184 -14.23 3.96 -1.39
C VAL A 184 -13.59 4.99 -2.32
N LEU A 185 -14.39 5.73 -3.10
CA LEU A 185 -13.87 6.79 -3.97
C LEU A 185 -13.20 7.91 -3.16
N ASN A 186 -13.78 8.30 -2.02
CA ASN A 186 -13.18 9.28 -1.12
C ASN A 186 -11.87 8.76 -0.53
N ILE A 187 -11.79 7.49 -0.13
CA ILE A 187 -10.54 6.86 0.30
C ILE A 187 -9.47 6.95 -0.79
N ILE A 188 -9.80 6.55 -2.03
CA ILE A 188 -8.86 6.62 -3.15
C ILE A 188 -8.36 8.05 -3.34
N LYS A 189 -9.27 9.04 -3.39
CA LYS A 189 -8.91 10.46 -3.59
C LYS A 189 -8.01 10.98 -2.47
N THR A 190 -8.35 10.68 -1.22
CA THR A 190 -7.58 11.08 -0.02
C THR A 190 -6.15 10.54 -0.07
N TYR A 191 -5.99 9.24 -0.33
CA TYR A 191 -4.67 8.61 -0.31
C TYR A 191 -3.90 8.76 -1.62
N ALA A 192 -4.55 9.08 -2.75
CA ALA A 192 -3.84 9.38 -3.99
C ALA A 192 -3.01 10.68 -3.92
N VAL A 193 -3.21 11.53 -2.92
CA VAL A 193 -2.52 12.82 -2.79
C VAL A 193 -1.61 12.91 -1.57
N VAL A 194 -1.42 11.82 -0.80
CA VAL A 194 -0.49 11.82 0.34
C VAL A 194 0.97 11.67 -0.12
N PRO A 195 1.96 12.17 0.65
CA PRO A 195 3.37 12.08 0.27
C PRO A 195 3.97 10.66 0.44
N ASP A 196 3.35 9.78 1.22
CA ASP A 196 3.88 8.46 1.60
C ASP A 196 3.56 7.33 0.59
N LYS A 197 3.94 6.08 0.94
CA LYS A 197 3.72 4.88 0.10
C LYS A 197 2.24 4.52 -0.10
N CYS A 198 1.32 5.03 0.73
CA CYS A 198 -0.12 4.81 0.57
C CYS A 198 -0.61 5.35 -0.78
N ARG A 199 0.07 6.34 -1.36
CA ARG A 199 -0.22 6.87 -2.70
C ARG A 199 -0.15 5.81 -3.79
N ASP A 200 0.87 4.95 -3.78
CA ASP A 200 0.99 3.86 -4.75
C ASP A 200 -0.07 2.77 -4.51
N ALA A 201 -0.39 2.48 -3.24
CA ALA A 201 -1.46 1.55 -2.88
C ALA A 201 -2.85 2.08 -3.27
N ALA A 202 -3.09 3.39 -3.15
CA ALA A 202 -4.31 4.04 -3.60
C ALA A 202 -4.46 3.98 -5.13
N ALA A 203 -3.38 4.15 -5.89
CA ALA A 203 -3.39 3.90 -7.32
C ALA A 203 -3.69 2.43 -7.64
N PHE A 204 -3.13 1.49 -6.89
CA PHE A 204 -3.42 0.06 -7.06
C PHE A 204 -4.89 -0.28 -6.76
N LEU A 205 -5.48 0.32 -5.73
CA LEU A 205 -6.91 0.23 -5.43
C LEU A 205 -7.77 0.87 -6.53
N SER A 206 -7.35 2.03 -7.06
CA SER A 206 -8.16 2.82 -7.99
C SER A 206 -8.47 2.09 -9.29
N TYR A 207 -7.50 1.44 -9.95
CA TYR A 207 -7.82 0.73 -11.20
C TYR A 207 -8.74 -0.46 -10.98
N LYS A 208 -8.59 -1.17 -9.86
CA LYS A 208 -9.44 -2.31 -9.55
C LYS A 208 -10.86 -1.87 -9.21
N PHE A 209 -11.02 -0.70 -8.58
CA PHE A 209 -12.31 -0.13 -8.22
C PHE A 209 -13.01 0.51 -9.43
N ILE A 210 -12.34 1.47 -10.07
CA ILE A 210 -12.90 2.29 -11.15
C ILE A 210 -13.23 1.46 -12.39
N ASN A 211 -12.46 0.41 -12.71
CA ASN A 211 -12.71 -0.43 -13.89
C ASN A 211 -13.83 -1.46 -13.67
N ARG A 212 -14.45 -1.54 -12.48
CA ARG A 212 -15.61 -2.41 -12.27
C ARG A 212 -16.80 -1.89 -13.06
N ASN A 213 -17.61 -2.79 -13.63
CA ASN A 213 -18.74 -2.40 -14.47
C ASN A 213 -19.76 -1.53 -13.72
N ASP A 214 -20.03 -1.83 -12.44
CA ASP A 214 -20.99 -1.10 -11.62
C ASP A 214 -20.51 0.28 -11.15
N VAL A 215 -19.19 0.49 -11.14
CA VAL A 215 -18.55 1.75 -10.74
C VAL A 215 -18.28 2.62 -11.95
N LYS A 216 -17.74 2.04 -13.03
CA LYS A 216 -17.25 2.79 -14.20
C LYS A 216 -18.33 3.66 -14.83
N GLU A 217 -19.56 3.13 -14.94
CA GLU A 217 -20.69 3.81 -15.56
C GLU A 217 -21.07 5.10 -14.83
N LYS A 218 -20.82 5.15 -13.51
CA LYS A 218 -21.18 6.28 -12.65
C LYS A 218 -20.00 7.21 -12.35
N HIS A 219 -18.81 6.66 -12.17
CA HIS A 219 -17.69 7.38 -11.54
C HIS A 219 -16.46 7.56 -12.43
N LEU A 220 -16.31 6.86 -13.57
CA LEU A 220 -15.09 6.93 -14.39
C LEU A 220 -14.81 8.36 -14.89
N SER A 221 -15.80 8.99 -15.55
CA SER A 221 -15.63 10.35 -16.09
C SER A 221 -15.34 11.36 -14.99
N ALA A 222 -16.14 11.35 -13.92
CA ALA A 222 -15.97 12.27 -12.80
C ALA A 222 -14.62 12.08 -12.07
N PHE A 223 -14.10 10.84 -12.04
CA PHE A 223 -12.78 10.58 -11.47
C PHE A 223 -11.66 11.13 -12.34
N PHE A 224 -11.74 11.00 -13.67
CA PHE A 224 -10.78 11.63 -14.59
C PHE A 224 -10.80 13.15 -14.50
N ASP A 225 -11.98 13.75 -14.38
CA ASP A 225 -12.13 15.19 -14.20
C ASP A 225 -11.46 15.65 -12.89
N TRP A 226 -11.71 14.93 -11.79
CA TRP A 226 -11.05 15.19 -10.52
C TRP A 226 -9.52 15.07 -10.60
N VAL A 227 -8.99 14.05 -11.30
CA VAL A 227 -7.54 13.91 -11.48
C VAL A 227 -6.96 15.11 -12.22
N VAL A 228 -7.58 15.51 -13.35
CA VAL A 228 -7.13 16.65 -14.16
C VAL A 228 -7.12 17.91 -13.30
N GLU A 229 -8.22 18.20 -12.62
CA GLU A 229 -8.35 19.36 -11.74
C GLU A 229 -7.28 19.36 -10.63
N GLN A 230 -7.17 18.24 -9.90
CA GLN A 230 -6.26 18.13 -8.76
C GLN A 230 -4.79 18.25 -9.16
N SER A 231 -4.42 17.78 -10.35
CA SER A 231 -3.06 17.85 -10.87
C SER A 231 -2.63 19.25 -11.36
N LEU A 232 -3.61 20.06 -11.77
CA LEU A 232 -3.42 21.42 -12.30
C LEU A 232 -3.63 22.51 -11.22
N ALA A 233 -4.17 22.13 -10.06
CA ALA A 233 -4.38 23.05 -8.96
C ALA A 233 -3.08 23.76 -8.56
N SER A 234 -3.16 25.06 -8.25
CA SER A 234 -1.98 25.89 -7.95
C SER A 234 -1.19 25.42 -6.72
N ASN A 235 -1.85 24.71 -5.80
CA ASN A 235 -1.24 24.10 -4.61
C ASN A 235 -0.76 22.65 -4.85
N SER A 236 -0.83 22.14 -6.09
CA SER A 236 -0.43 20.78 -6.40
C SER A 236 1.10 20.65 -6.40
N ASP A 237 1.63 19.97 -5.38
CA ASP A 237 3.03 19.59 -5.33
C ASP A 237 3.35 18.38 -6.23
N VAL A 238 4.63 17.95 -6.21
CA VAL A 238 5.12 16.81 -7.01
C VAL A 238 4.44 15.49 -6.59
N PHE A 239 4.07 15.33 -5.32
CA PHE A 239 3.44 14.12 -4.81
C PHE A 239 2.00 14.01 -5.27
N VAL A 240 1.24 15.11 -5.23
CA VAL A 240 -0.12 15.21 -5.77
C VAL A 240 -0.12 14.89 -7.27
N LYS A 241 0.80 15.51 -8.04
CA LYS A 241 0.94 15.25 -9.48
C LYS A 241 1.29 13.79 -9.75
N TYR A 242 2.23 13.22 -9.00
CA TYR A 242 2.60 11.82 -9.16
C TYR A 242 1.41 10.89 -8.89
N GLY A 243 0.68 11.07 -7.79
CA GLY A 243 -0.36 10.12 -7.40
C GLY A 243 -1.59 10.16 -8.30
N THR A 244 -1.99 11.36 -8.72
CA THR A 244 -3.06 11.56 -9.70
C THR A 244 -2.71 10.93 -11.06
N LEU A 245 -1.50 11.18 -11.56
CA LEU A 245 -0.99 10.54 -12.79
C LEU A 245 -0.81 9.02 -12.62
N ALA A 246 -0.40 8.55 -11.44
CA ALA A 246 -0.24 7.13 -11.15
C ALA A 246 -1.59 6.42 -11.27
N CYS A 247 -2.66 6.98 -10.68
CA CYS A 247 -4.03 6.47 -10.79
C CYS A 247 -4.48 6.36 -12.26
N ILE A 248 -4.35 7.42 -13.05
CA ILE A 248 -4.71 7.36 -14.47
C ILE A 248 -3.88 6.32 -15.21
N ALA A 249 -2.55 6.30 -15.00
CA ALA A 249 -1.65 5.40 -15.70
C ALA A 249 -2.00 3.92 -15.46
N VAL A 250 -2.49 3.55 -14.26
CA VAL A 250 -2.91 2.18 -13.96
C VAL A 250 -4.35 1.90 -14.40
N ILE A 251 -5.27 2.87 -14.31
CA ILE A 251 -6.64 2.73 -14.83
C ILE A 251 -6.63 2.44 -16.32
N ILE A 252 -5.93 3.25 -17.13
CA ILE A 252 -5.86 3.06 -18.59
C ILE A 252 -5.11 1.79 -18.98
N LYS A 253 -4.15 1.33 -18.14
CA LYS A 253 -3.38 0.11 -18.41
C LYS A 253 -4.25 -1.14 -18.33
N HIS A 254 -5.15 -1.15 -17.36
CA HIS A 254 -5.93 -2.32 -16.99
C HIS A 254 -7.40 -2.21 -17.43
N GLY A 255 -7.84 -1.02 -17.88
CA GLY A 255 -9.18 -0.77 -18.39
C GLY A 255 -9.36 -1.29 -19.81
N LYS A 256 -10.60 -1.57 -20.20
CA LYS A 256 -10.92 -1.98 -21.55
C LYS A 256 -10.82 -0.78 -22.50
N ARG A 257 -10.38 -1.03 -23.74
CA ARG A 257 -10.25 0.02 -24.76
C ARG A 257 -11.56 0.78 -25.01
N GLU A 258 -12.68 0.06 -25.03
CA GLU A 258 -14.03 0.64 -25.23
C GLU A 258 -14.40 1.67 -24.15
N ASP A 259 -13.97 1.45 -22.91
CA ASP A 259 -14.27 2.33 -21.78
C ASP A 259 -13.36 3.57 -21.77
N ILE A 260 -12.11 3.44 -22.23
CA ILE A 260 -11.10 4.52 -22.18
C ILE A 260 -11.17 5.43 -23.41
N LEU A 261 -11.52 4.88 -24.58
CA LEU A 261 -11.52 5.61 -25.86
C LEU A 261 -12.32 6.93 -25.83
N PRO A 262 -13.50 7.03 -25.18
CA PRO A 262 -14.25 8.29 -25.09
C PRO A 262 -13.49 9.41 -24.36
N HIS A 263 -12.57 9.07 -23.47
CA HIS A 263 -11.80 10.01 -22.66
C HIS A 263 -10.40 10.29 -23.23
N ALA A 264 -9.93 9.46 -24.17
CA ALA A 264 -8.58 9.46 -24.72
C ALA A 264 -8.11 10.85 -25.21
N SER A 265 -8.92 11.51 -26.04
CA SER A 265 -8.57 12.83 -26.60
C SER A 265 -8.43 13.89 -25.51
N LYS A 266 -9.36 13.95 -24.56
CA LYS A 266 -9.33 14.89 -23.43
C LYS A 266 -8.08 14.67 -22.56
N LEU A 267 -7.78 13.42 -22.22
CA LEU A 267 -6.61 13.07 -21.42
C LEU A 267 -5.30 13.40 -22.14
N LEU A 268 -5.23 13.14 -23.46
CA LEU A 268 -4.05 13.45 -24.26
C LEU A 268 -3.80 14.96 -24.33
N SER A 269 -4.85 15.74 -24.63
CA SER A 269 -4.75 17.21 -24.66
C SER A 269 -4.32 17.77 -23.32
N TRP A 270 -4.86 17.25 -22.21
CA TRP A 270 -4.41 17.63 -20.86
C TRP A 270 -2.93 17.31 -20.66
N ILE A 271 -2.47 16.09 -20.93
CA ILE A 271 -1.07 15.69 -20.72
C ILE A 271 -0.09 16.49 -21.58
N ILE A 272 -0.46 16.83 -22.83
CA ILE A 272 0.39 17.61 -23.74
C ILE A 272 0.49 19.07 -23.30
N ASN A 273 -0.63 19.68 -22.92
CA ASN A 273 -0.70 21.09 -22.52
C ASN A 273 -0.18 21.32 -21.10
N SER A 274 -0.05 20.25 -20.30
CA SER A 274 0.50 20.33 -18.96
C SER A 274 2.02 20.36 -19.00
N GLU A 275 2.64 21.27 -18.26
CA GLU A 275 4.10 21.40 -18.13
C GLU A 275 4.78 20.24 -17.35
N PHE A 276 4.11 19.08 -17.20
CA PHE A 276 4.63 17.94 -16.44
C PHE A 276 5.98 17.43 -16.94
N LYS A 277 6.25 17.60 -18.24
CA LYS A 277 7.51 17.16 -18.85
C LYS A 277 8.71 18.01 -18.42
N GLU A 278 8.51 19.28 -18.10
CA GLU A 278 9.60 20.22 -17.85
C GLU A 278 9.81 20.48 -16.35
N SER A 279 8.75 20.44 -15.54
CA SER A 279 8.78 21.00 -14.18
C SER A 279 8.44 20.03 -13.04
N SER A 280 8.19 18.74 -13.30
CA SER A 280 7.55 17.85 -12.30
C SER A 280 8.37 16.63 -11.84
N GLY A 281 9.63 16.51 -12.25
CA GLY A 281 10.56 15.44 -11.82
C GLY A 281 10.44 14.12 -12.60
N THR A 282 11.49 13.30 -12.55
CA THR A 282 11.67 12.08 -13.37
C THR A 282 10.55 11.06 -13.21
N SER A 283 10.04 10.87 -11.99
CA SER A 283 8.96 9.91 -11.71
C SER A 283 7.64 10.32 -12.36
N VAL A 284 7.33 11.62 -12.35
CA VAL A 284 6.14 12.18 -13.02
C VAL A 284 6.28 12.08 -14.53
N GLN A 285 7.44 12.44 -15.08
CA GLN A 285 7.72 12.28 -16.52
C GLN A 285 7.53 10.83 -16.98
N LYS A 286 8.01 9.85 -16.21
CA LYS A 286 7.81 8.42 -16.50
C LYS A 286 6.34 8.04 -16.55
N LEU A 287 5.49 8.60 -15.68
CA LEU A 287 4.04 8.37 -15.71
C LEU A 287 3.39 9.02 -16.94
N VAL A 288 3.79 10.24 -17.29
CA VAL A 288 3.34 10.93 -18.51
C VAL A 288 3.61 10.07 -19.75
N TYR A 289 4.82 9.53 -19.91
CA TYR A 289 5.14 8.64 -21.04
C TYR A 289 4.29 7.36 -21.03
N LYS A 290 4.07 6.75 -19.86
CA LYS A 290 3.20 5.57 -19.73
C LYS A 290 1.75 5.87 -20.11
N ILE A 291 1.28 7.10 -19.88
CA ILE A 291 -0.07 7.52 -20.26
C ILE A 291 -0.15 7.69 -21.78
N ILE A 292 0.77 8.47 -22.36
CA ILE A 292 0.81 8.69 -23.81
C ILE A 292 0.93 7.37 -24.60
N GLN A 293 1.73 6.41 -24.11
CA GLN A 293 1.90 5.11 -24.77
C GLN A 293 0.64 4.21 -24.76
N ARG A 294 -0.37 4.55 -23.96
CA ARG A 294 -1.56 3.69 -23.73
C ARG A 294 -2.86 4.30 -24.25
N ILE A 295 -2.88 5.60 -24.53
CA ILE A 295 -3.96 6.32 -25.19
C ILE A 295 -3.84 6.05 -26.70
#